data_AF-X1HGK0-F1
#
_entry.id   AF-X1HGK0-F1
#
_cell.length_a   1.000
_cell.length_b   1.000
_cell.length_c   1.000
_cell.angle_alpha   90.00
_cell.angle_beta   90.00
_cell.angle_gamma   90.00
#
_symmetry.space_group_name_H-M   'P 1'
#
loop_
_entity.id
_entity.type
_entity.pdbx_description
1 polymer ?
#
loop_
_entity_poly.entity_id
_entity_poly.type
_entity_poly.pdbx_seq_one_letter_code
_entity_poly.pdbx_strand_id
1 'polypeptide(L)'
;MSNIDKNNLPGNISFLEWLNNPIKFDHSLVLDEQSKNIALKLFGSLKLNKGYKPDQKFNCFENLLANFLDHPKLPTSVSLDEKYWTKTKLLDKSYYTVELIHTLYTKKLIDMAKGFHTEKEGRLTRIWATEKLLENFHESNPHVDAVYHPRALVELRGLNDNKLIDYKETHFTYRLRKILTRVNEVNRSAIIRYQEWRLKANLIAVFKGRFTLYGRLHTKGYRHYQGMNPYERDEITINGEKVVELDYSGLHPMLLYAAEGIQYNDDPYSAIEKDPAARFFLKRALLYMVNADFNKAQKAINFWLLNRTDEEKDNLAAIG
;
A
#
# COMPACT_ATOMS: atom_id res chain seq x y z
N MET A 1 -1.98 -31.63 6.58
CA MET A 1 -0.95 -30.74 7.14
C MET A 1 0.10 -30.59 6.05
N SER A 2 0.17 -29.43 5.41
CA SER A 2 1.19 -29.17 4.40
C SER A 2 2.57 -29.20 5.06
N ASN A 3 3.47 -30.00 4.49
CA ASN A 3 4.88 -30.00 4.86
C ASN A 3 5.49 -28.69 4.39
N ILE A 4 5.40 -27.66 5.22
CA ILE A 4 6.37 -26.59 5.16
C ILE A 4 7.64 -27.15 5.75
N ASP A 5 8.71 -27.12 4.97
CA ASP A 5 10.05 -27.27 5.50
C ASP A 5 10.21 -26.14 6.52
N LYS A 6 10.15 -26.46 7.81
CA LYS A 6 10.20 -25.50 8.93
C LYS A 6 11.45 -24.61 8.86
N ASN A 7 12.43 -25.01 8.04
CA ASN A 7 13.69 -24.36 7.80
C ASN A 7 13.61 -23.11 6.88
N ASN A 8 12.48 -22.84 6.21
CA ASN A 8 12.35 -21.72 5.27
C ASN A 8 11.42 -20.58 5.70
N LEU A 9 10.97 -20.56 6.97
CA LEU A 9 10.28 -19.40 7.53
C LEU A 9 11.29 -18.28 7.85
N PRO A 10 10.97 -16.99 7.62
CA PRO A 10 11.87 -15.89 7.97
C PRO A 10 12.00 -15.76 9.49
N GLY A 11 13.09 -16.28 10.06
CA GLY A 11 13.42 -16.20 11.49
C GLY A 11 12.76 -17.29 12.35
N ASN A 12 12.89 -17.17 13.68
CA ASN A 12 12.28 -18.07 14.69
C ASN A 12 10.76 -17.84 14.87
N ILE A 13 10.01 -17.60 13.79
CA ILE A 13 8.56 -17.43 13.86
C ILE A 13 7.85 -18.76 13.64
N SER A 14 6.77 -19.00 14.37
CA SER A 14 5.91 -20.16 14.13
C SER A 14 5.15 -20.01 12.81
N PHE A 15 4.73 -21.15 12.24
CA PHE A 15 3.90 -21.14 11.03
C PHE A 15 2.60 -20.34 11.19
N LEU A 16 2.01 -20.37 12.39
CA LEU A 16 0.78 -19.64 12.66
C LEU A 16 1.01 -18.12 12.69
N GLU A 17 2.09 -17.66 13.32
CA GLU A 17 2.48 -16.24 13.30
C GLU A 17 2.76 -15.77 11.88
N TRP A 18 3.45 -16.59 11.07
CA TRP A 18 3.69 -16.31 9.66
C TRP A 18 2.39 -16.17 8.86
N LEU A 19 1.42 -17.07 9.03
CA LEU A 19 0.10 -16.98 8.38
C LEU A 19 -0.71 -15.74 8.81
N ASN A 20 -0.46 -15.24 10.02
CA ASN A 20 -1.12 -14.06 10.58
C ASN A 20 -0.50 -12.75 10.10
N ASN A 21 0.64 -12.79 9.42
CA ASN A 21 1.30 -11.63 8.81
C ASN A 21 1.31 -11.68 7.27
N PRO A 22 0.15 -11.67 6.59
CA PRO A 22 0.11 -11.72 5.13
C PRO A 22 0.30 -10.36 4.49
N ILE A 23 0.70 -10.38 3.21
CA ILE A 23 0.52 -9.24 2.31
C ILE A 23 -0.82 -9.39 1.59
N LYS A 24 -1.53 -8.28 1.33
CA LYS A 24 -2.78 -8.32 0.57
C LYS A 24 -2.49 -8.49 -0.91
N PHE A 25 -3.25 -9.36 -1.58
CA PHE A 25 -3.17 -9.52 -3.04
C PHE A 25 -3.36 -8.18 -3.75
N ASP A 26 -2.41 -7.81 -4.60
CA ASP A 26 -2.37 -6.54 -5.31
C ASP A 26 -2.50 -6.75 -6.82
N HIS A 27 -3.60 -6.24 -7.38
CA HIS A 27 -3.91 -6.28 -8.82
C HIS A 27 -3.02 -5.35 -9.66
N SER A 28 -2.25 -4.50 -8.99
CA SER A 28 -1.36 -3.51 -9.60
C SER A 28 0.05 -4.05 -9.81
N LEU A 29 0.37 -5.25 -9.32
CA LEU A 29 1.67 -5.88 -9.54
C LEU A 29 1.73 -6.53 -10.92
N VAL A 30 2.83 -6.30 -11.61
CA VAL A 30 3.19 -6.94 -12.88
C VAL A 30 4.63 -7.39 -12.82
N LEU A 31 5.03 -8.30 -13.70
CA LEU A 31 6.41 -8.75 -13.77
C LEU A 31 7.26 -7.71 -14.52
N ASP A 32 8.54 -7.63 -14.20
CA ASP A 32 9.50 -7.01 -15.09
C ASP A 32 9.67 -7.82 -16.40
N GLU A 33 10.40 -7.28 -17.36
CA GLU A 33 10.52 -7.87 -18.69
C GLU A 33 11.23 -9.23 -18.68
N GLN A 34 12.24 -9.42 -17.81
CA GLN A 34 12.98 -10.67 -17.68
C GLN A 34 12.11 -11.77 -17.07
N SER A 35 11.48 -11.47 -15.94
CA SER A 35 10.58 -12.35 -15.21
C SER A 35 9.34 -12.70 -16.03
N LYS A 36 8.83 -11.76 -16.83
CA LYS A 36 7.72 -12.00 -17.76
C LYS A 36 8.07 -13.04 -18.83
N ASN A 37 9.29 -13.02 -19.36
CA ASN A 37 9.74 -14.01 -20.34
C ASN A 37 9.83 -15.42 -19.74
N ILE A 38 10.29 -15.54 -18.49
CA ILE A 38 10.29 -16.80 -17.74
C ILE A 38 8.85 -17.27 -17.51
N ALA A 39 7.97 -16.36 -17.06
CA ALA A 39 6.56 -16.66 -16.82
C ALA A 39 5.83 -17.15 -18.08
N LEU A 40 6.12 -16.58 -19.27
CA LEU A 40 5.53 -17.02 -20.53
C LEU A 40 5.86 -18.50 -20.83
N LYS A 41 7.12 -18.91 -20.64
CA LYS A 41 7.55 -20.30 -20.84
C LYS A 41 6.84 -21.23 -19.86
N LEU A 42 6.82 -20.86 -18.57
CA LEU A 42 6.13 -21.62 -17.54
C LEU A 42 4.63 -21.75 -17.83
N PHE A 43 3.97 -20.65 -18.21
CA PHE A 43 2.55 -20.61 -18.54
C PHE A 43 2.19 -21.58 -19.68
N GLY A 44 3.00 -21.63 -20.75
CA GLY A 44 2.81 -22.56 -21.86
C GLY A 44 2.85 -24.04 -21.43
N SER A 45 3.64 -24.36 -20.39
CA SER A 45 3.75 -25.73 -19.85
C SER A 45 2.54 -26.18 -19.02
N LEU A 46 1.73 -25.25 -18.49
CA LEU A 46 0.67 -25.56 -17.52
C LEU A 46 -0.53 -26.29 -18.15
N LYS A 47 -0.71 -26.21 -19.47
CA LYS A 47 -1.84 -26.81 -20.23
C LYS A 47 -3.19 -26.45 -19.61
N LEU A 48 -3.53 -25.16 -19.61
CA LEU A 48 -4.73 -24.63 -18.95
C LEU A 48 -6.02 -24.87 -19.76
N ASN A 49 -7.14 -25.02 -19.05
CA ASN A 49 -8.46 -25.30 -19.64
C ASN A 49 -8.92 -24.23 -20.65
N LYS A 50 -9.76 -24.64 -21.62
CA LYS A 50 -10.42 -23.73 -22.58
C LYS A 50 -11.49 -22.87 -21.85
N GLY A 51 -11.76 -21.65 -22.32
CA GLY A 51 -12.84 -20.80 -21.76
C GLY A 51 -12.55 -19.29 -21.79
N TYR A 52 -11.33 -18.90 -21.41
CA TYR A 52 -10.89 -17.50 -21.45
C TYR A 52 -9.92 -17.22 -22.60
N LYS A 53 -9.85 -15.96 -23.04
CA LYS A 53 -8.88 -15.49 -24.04
C LYS A 53 -7.44 -15.72 -23.53
N PRO A 54 -6.49 -16.13 -24.39
CA PRO A 54 -5.10 -16.37 -23.98
C PRO A 54 -4.47 -15.22 -23.19
N ASP A 55 -4.63 -13.99 -23.65
CA ASP A 55 -4.06 -12.81 -23.00
C ASP A 55 -4.61 -12.59 -21.59
N GLN A 56 -5.93 -12.77 -21.40
CA GLN A 56 -6.56 -12.64 -20.09
C GLN A 56 -6.02 -13.70 -19.12
N LYS A 57 -5.85 -14.94 -19.60
CA LYS A 57 -5.30 -16.01 -18.77
C LYS A 57 -3.87 -15.71 -18.33
N PHE A 58 -3.05 -15.23 -19.27
CA PHE A 58 -1.68 -14.87 -18.98
C PHE A 58 -1.61 -13.66 -18.05
N ASN A 59 -2.45 -12.63 -18.22
CA ASN A 59 -2.49 -11.47 -17.32
C ASN A 59 -2.82 -11.87 -15.87
N CYS A 60 -3.76 -12.78 -15.66
CA CYS A 60 -4.06 -13.31 -14.32
C CYS A 60 -2.87 -14.10 -13.75
N PHE A 61 -2.19 -14.88 -14.59
CA PHE A 61 -1.02 -15.65 -14.19
C PHE A 61 0.17 -14.75 -13.84
N GLU A 62 0.47 -13.76 -14.68
CA GLU A 62 1.48 -12.73 -14.47
C GLU A 62 1.24 -11.99 -13.15
N ASN A 63 0.01 -11.51 -12.92
CA ASN A 63 -0.32 -10.79 -11.68
C ASN A 63 -0.19 -11.69 -10.44
N LEU A 64 -0.60 -12.96 -10.53
CA LEU A 64 -0.44 -13.93 -9.44
C LEU A 64 1.04 -14.20 -9.13
N LEU A 65 1.87 -14.41 -10.15
CA LEU A 65 3.31 -14.58 -9.98
C LEU A 65 3.98 -13.32 -9.40
N ALA A 66 3.61 -12.15 -9.90
CA ALA A 66 4.16 -10.88 -9.42
C ALA A 66 3.86 -10.67 -7.93
N ASN A 67 2.71 -11.13 -7.42
CA ASN A 67 2.44 -11.12 -5.99
C ASN A 67 3.42 -12.03 -5.21
N PHE A 68 3.70 -13.24 -5.70
CA PHE A 68 4.66 -14.12 -5.03
C PHE A 68 6.09 -13.58 -5.05
N LEU A 69 6.53 -13.01 -6.17
CA LEU A 69 7.89 -12.49 -6.32
C LEU A 69 8.12 -11.14 -5.62
N ASP A 70 7.07 -10.33 -5.41
CA ASP A 70 7.16 -9.07 -4.65
C ASP A 70 7.47 -9.31 -3.17
N HIS A 71 7.07 -10.47 -2.63
CA HIS A 71 7.25 -10.83 -1.22
C HIS A 71 7.35 -12.35 -1.03
N PRO A 72 8.42 -12.99 -1.54
CA PRO A 72 8.53 -14.46 -1.61
C PRO A 72 8.57 -15.15 -0.26
N LYS A 73 8.91 -14.40 0.80
CA LYS A 73 9.00 -14.90 2.18
C LYS A 73 7.70 -14.75 2.98
N LEU A 74 6.64 -14.16 2.42
CA LEU A 74 5.38 -13.89 3.13
C LEU A 74 4.19 -14.46 2.36
N PRO A 75 3.12 -14.89 3.06
CA PRO A 75 1.95 -15.39 2.38
C PRO A 75 1.14 -14.22 1.80
N THR A 76 0.55 -14.42 0.62
CA THR A 76 -0.41 -13.49 0.05
C THR A 76 -1.82 -13.85 0.51
N SER A 77 -2.56 -12.88 1.04
CA SER A 77 -3.97 -13.01 1.39
C SER A 77 -4.87 -12.68 0.21
N VAL A 78 -5.78 -13.60 -0.12
CA VAL A 78 -6.62 -13.52 -1.33
C VAL A 78 -8.06 -13.95 -1.04
N SER A 79 -9.02 -13.30 -1.69
CA SER A 79 -10.42 -13.73 -1.67
C SER A 79 -10.66 -14.81 -2.71
N LEU A 80 -11.35 -15.89 -2.32
CA LEU A 80 -11.85 -16.90 -3.26
C LEU A 80 -13.33 -16.68 -3.63
N ASP A 81 -13.97 -15.64 -3.10
CA ASP A 81 -15.37 -15.29 -3.44
C ASP A 81 -15.43 -14.67 -4.84
N GLU A 82 -16.25 -15.23 -5.71
CA GLU A 82 -16.50 -14.76 -7.07
C GLU A 82 -16.87 -13.27 -7.14
N LYS A 83 -17.69 -12.78 -6.19
CA LYS A 83 -18.14 -11.39 -6.17
C LYS A 83 -16.97 -10.40 -6.06
N TYR A 84 -15.90 -10.77 -5.34
CA TYR A 84 -14.71 -9.94 -5.21
C TYR A 84 -14.01 -9.69 -6.56
N TRP A 85 -14.12 -10.65 -7.48
CA TRP A 85 -13.45 -10.67 -8.78
C TRP A 85 -14.26 -10.04 -9.90
N THR A 86 -15.39 -9.40 -9.58
CA THR A 86 -16.16 -8.61 -10.52
C THR A 86 -15.28 -7.49 -11.09
N LYS A 87 -15.17 -7.45 -12.43
CA LYS A 87 -14.40 -6.43 -13.15
C LYS A 87 -15.02 -5.05 -12.96
N THR A 88 -14.18 -4.04 -12.77
CA THR A 88 -14.61 -2.63 -12.74
C THR A 88 -13.86 -1.83 -13.80
N LYS A 89 -14.24 -0.57 -14.03
CA LYS A 89 -13.51 0.30 -14.96
C LYS A 89 -12.07 0.56 -14.52
N LEU A 90 -11.84 0.54 -13.20
CA LEU A 90 -10.57 0.90 -12.58
C LEU A 90 -9.69 -0.31 -12.23
N LEU A 91 -10.28 -1.51 -12.14
CA LEU A 91 -9.56 -2.74 -11.80
C LEU A 91 -9.97 -3.87 -12.75
N ASP A 92 -9.00 -4.38 -13.51
CA ASP A 92 -9.17 -5.51 -14.42
C ASP A 92 -9.09 -6.84 -13.65
N LYS A 93 -10.07 -7.07 -12.77
CA LYS A 93 -10.19 -8.31 -12.00
C LYS A 93 -10.82 -9.42 -12.84
N SER A 94 -10.39 -10.64 -12.59
CA SER A 94 -11.00 -11.82 -13.21
C SER A 94 -11.03 -13.00 -12.25
N TYR A 95 -12.19 -13.66 -12.17
CA TYR A 95 -12.38 -14.87 -11.37
C TYR A 95 -11.48 -16.03 -11.84
N TYR A 96 -10.98 -15.96 -13.08
CA TYR A 96 -9.98 -16.90 -13.58
C TYR A 96 -8.72 -16.98 -12.68
N THR A 97 -8.40 -15.93 -11.92
CA THR A 97 -7.32 -15.96 -10.93
C THR A 97 -7.54 -17.04 -9.87
N VAL A 98 -8.79 -17.27 -9.46
CA VAL A 98 -9.17 -18.34 -8.51
C VAL A 98 -9.01 -19.71 -9.15
N GLU A 99 -9.43 -19.88 -10.41
CA GLU A 99 -9.20 -21.12 -11.17
C GLU A 99 -7.70 -21.44 -11.31
N LEU A 100 -6.87 -20.41 -11.56
CA LEU A 100 -5.42 -20.54 -11.60
C LEU A 100 -4.84 -20.96 -10.24
N ILE A 101 -5.27 -20.34 -9.15
CA ILE A 101 -4.85 -20.71 -7.79
C ILE A 101 -5.10 -22.20 -7.55
N HIS A 102 -6.31 -22.68 -7.84
CA HIS A 102 -6.62 -24.11 -7.69
C HIS A 102 -5.77 -25.00 -8.60
N THR A 103 -5.57 -24.59 -9.86
CA THR A 103 -4.75 -25.35 -10.82
C THR A 103 -3.29 -25.46 -10.38
N LEU A 104 -2.69 -24.36 -9.91
CA LEU A 104 -1.32 -24.33 -9.43
C LEU A 104 -1.15 -25.13 -8.14
N TYR A 105 -2.14 -25.10 -7.26
CA TYR A 105 -2.16 -25.90 -6.03
C TYR A 105 -2.20 -27.40 -6.34
N THR A 106 -3.08 -27.84 -7.25
CA THR A 106 -3.13 -29.25 -7.71
C THR A 106 -1.81 -29.69 -8.33
N LYS A 107 -1.10 -28.78 -9.02
CA LYS A 107 0.24 -29.04 -9.60
C LYS A 107 1.40 -28.92 -8.59
N LYS A 108 1.13 -28.60 -7.32
CA LYS A 108 2.11 -28.37 -6.25
C LYS A 108 3.11 -27.24 -6.55
N LEU A 109 2.69 -26.24 -7.33
CA LEU A 109 3.47 -25.03 -7.61
C LEU A 109 3.20 -23.93 -6.58
N ILE A 110 2.06 -24.00 -5.91
CA ILE A 110 1.74 -23.17 -4.75
C ILE A 110 1.18 -24.05 -3.66
N ASP A 111 1.19 -23.54 -2.43
CA ASP A 111 0.44 -24.10 -1.31
C ASP A 111 -0.56 -23.07 -0.78
N MET A 112 -1.55 -23.50 0.00
CA MET A 112 -2.57 -22.61 0.55
C MET A 112 -3.09 -23.05 1.92
N ALA A 113 -3.37 -22.07 2.76
CA ALA A 113 -4.19 -22.23 3.96
C ALA A 113 -5.56 -21.57 3.71
N LYS A 114 -6.61 -22.40 3.63
CA LYS A 114 -7.97 -21.93 3.34
C LYS A 114 -8.44 -20.91 4.39
N GLY A 115 -9.07 -19.84 3.90
CA GLY A 115 -9.72 -18.85 4.74
C GLY A 115 -10.95 -19.42 5.45
N PHE A 116 -11.42 -18.70 6.46
CA PHE A 116 -12.63 -19.03 7.21
C PHE A 116 -13.30 -17.75 7.72
N HIS A 117 -14.57 -17.85 8.07
CA HIS A 117 -15.32 -16.78 8.71
C HIS A 117 -16.16 -17.39 9.84
N THR A 118 -16.04 -16.80 11.01
CA THR A 118 -16.79 -17.12 12.24
C THR A 118 -17.41 -15.84 12.77
N GLU A 119 -18.27 -15.96 13.79
CA GLU A 119 -18.85 -14.78 14.46
C GLU A 119 -17.80 -13.86 15.08
N LYS A 120 -16.67 -14.42 15.55
CA LYS A 120 -15.62 -13.68 16.27
C LYS A 120 -14.53 -13.16 15.36
N GLU A 121 -14.22 -13.89 14.29
CA GLU A 121 -13.11 -13.56 13.41
C GLU A 121 -13.31 -14.06 11.97
N GLY A 122 -12.66 -13.37 11.04
CA GLY A 122 -12.60 -13.77 9.64
C GLY A 122 -11.19 -13.67 9.10
N ARG A 123 -10.80 -14.66 8.30
CA ARG A 123 -9.48 -14.73 7.68
C ARG A 123 -9.63 -15.12 6.21
N LEU A 124 -9.08 -14.30 5.31
CA LEU A 124 -8.96 -14.66 3.89
C LEU A 124 -8.03 -15.86 3.68
N THR A 125 -8.14 -16.52 2.53
CA THR A 125 -7.19 -17.58 2.14
C THR A 125 -5.78 -17.01 2.06
N ARG A 126 -4.80 -17.78 2.53
CA ARG A 126 -3.36 -17.50 2.38
C ARG A 126 -2.81 -18.42 1.30
N ILE A 127 -2.07 -17.86 0.36
CA ILE A 127 -1.39 -18.59 -0.72
C ILE A 127 0.08 -18.19 -0.75
N TRP A 128 0.95 -19.11 -1.14
CA TRP A 128 2.38 -18.84 -1.32
C TRP A 128 2.99 -19.78 -2.36
N ALA A 129 4.05 -19.33 -3.03
CA ALA A 129 4.79 -20.15 -3.98
C ALA A 129 5.57 -21.27 -3.27
N THR A 130 5.68 -22.43 -3.91
CA THR A 130 6.64 -23.47 -3.48
C THR A 130 8.01 -23.20 -4.07
N GLU A 131 9.06 -23.79 -3.50
CA GLU A 131 10.42 -23.74 -4.07
C GLU A 131 10.44 -24.17 -5.53
N LYS A 132 9.72 -25.24 -5.88
CA LYS A 132 9.56 -25.70 -7.27
C LYS A 132 9.07 -24.62 -8.24
N LEU A 133 8.20 -23.71 -7.79
CA LEU A 133 7.78 -22.58 -8.61
C LEU A 133 8.85 -21.50 -8.65
N LEU A 134 9.40 -21.16 -7.48
CA LEU A 134 10.41 -20.12 -7.35
C LEU A 134 11.70 -20.45 -8.08
N GLU A 135 12.14 -21.72 -8.16
CA GLU A 135 13.34 -22.24 -8.87
C GLU A 135 13.54 -21.64 -10.26
N ASN A 136 12.44 -21.35 -10.97
CA ASN A 136 12.47 -20.74 -12.29
C ASN A 136 12.93 -19.26 -12.29
N PHE A 137 12.96 -18.63 -11.12
CA PHE A 137 13.22 -17.21 -10.86
C PHE A 137 14.41 -17.00 -9.89
N HIS A 138 15.13 -18.03 -9.43
CA HIS A 138 16.27 -17.83 -8.50
C HIS A 138 17.45 -17.08 -9.13
N GLU A 139 17.53 -17.01 -10.46
CA GLU A 139 18.52 -16.19 -11.17
C GLU A 139 18.09 -14.73 -11.32
N SER A 140 16.80 -14.42 -11.14
CA SER A 140 16.31 -13.05 -11.18
C SER A 140 16.46 -12.43 -9.78
N ASN A 141 17.09 -11.26 -9.76
CA ASN A 141 17.46 -10.57 -8.55
C ASN A 141 16.19 -10.35 -7.70
N PRO A 142 16.10 -10.87 -6.45
CA PRO A 142 14.87 -10.83 -5.62
C PRO A 142 14.37 -9.40 -5.27
N HIS A 143 15.03 -8.38 -5.82
CA HIS A 143 14.77 -6.96 -5.65
C HIS A 143 14.23 -6.26 -6.92
N VAL A 144 13.95 -6.98 -8.02
CA VAL A 144 13.53 -6.38 -9.32
C VAL A 144 12.28 -7.02 -9.96
N ASP A 145 11.93 -8.24 -9.57
CA ASP A 145 11.03 -9.11 -10.36
C ASP A 145 9.56 -8.65 -10.48
N ALA A 146 9.07 -7.86 -9.52
CA ALA A 146 7.72 -7.33 -9.51
C ALA A 146 7.71 -5.79 -9.50
N VAL A 147 7.04 -5.21 -10.50
CA VAL A 147 6.88 -3.77 -10.66
C VAL A 147 5.46 -3.38 -10.27
N TYR A 148 5.35 -2.34 -9.44
CA TYR A 148 4.06 -1.73 -9.14
C TYR A 148 3.62 -0.82 -10.29
N HIS A 149 2.55 -1.23 -10.98
CA HIS A 149 1.91 -0.48 -12.04
C HIS A 149 0.47 -0.14 -11.62
N PRO A 150 0.22 1.08 -11.08
CA PRO A 150 -1.11 1.43 -10.61
C PRO A 150 -2.14 1.33 -11.74
N ARG A 151 -3.17 0.49 -11.55
CA ARG A 151 -4.26 0.30 -12.52
C ARG A 151 -5.13 1.55 -12.69
N ALA A 152 -5.15 2.43 -11.68
CA ALA A 152 -5.81 3.72 -11.73
C ALA A 152 -4.90 4.80 -11.15
N LEU A 153 -4.61 5.84 -11.94
CA LEU A 153 -3.86 7.02 -11.48
C LEU A 153 -4.73 8.03 -10.72
N VAL A 154 -6.05 7.98 -10.94
CA VAL A 154 -7.02 8.84 -10.27
C VAL A 154 -8.10 7.95 -9.68
N GLU A 155 -8.22 7.97 -8.35
CA GLU A 155 -9.21 7.19 -7.62
C GLU A 155 -10.26 8.10 -6.98
N LEU A 156 -11.54 7.75 -7.17
CA LEU A 156 -12.63 8.31 -6.39
C LEU A 156 -13.06 7.27 -5.35
N ARG A 157 -13.09 7.64 -4.07
CA ARG A 157 -13.49 6.76 -2.99
C ARG A 157 -14.75 7.24 -2.30
N GLY A 158 -15.56 6.31 -1.79
CA GLY A 158 -16.72 6.64 -0.96
C GLY A 158 -16.31 7.41 0.29
N LEU A 159 -17.18 8.33 0.70
CA LEU A 159 -16.90 9.24 1.83
C LEU A 159 -16.74 8.48 3.15
N ASN A 160 -17.60 7.48 3.37
CA ASN A 160 -17.70 6.77 4.65
C ASN A 160 -17.08 5.36 4.61
N ASP A 161 -17.17 4.66 3.48
CA ASP A 161 -16.70 3.26 3.36
C ASP A 161 -15.33 3.12 2.69
N ASN A 162 -14.76 4.23 2.19
CA ASN A 162 -13.52 4.29 1.41
C ASN A 162 -13.48 3.32 0.20
N LYS A 163 -14.63 2.79 -0.24
CA LYS A 163 -14.71 1.88 -1.40
C LYS A 163 -14.42 2.65 -2.67
N LEU A 164 -13.81 1.98 -3.65
CA LEU A 164 -13.53 2.58 -4.95
C LEU A 164 -14.84 2.78 -5.71
N ILE A 165 -15.02 3.97 -6.29
CA ILE A 165 -16.20 4.40 -7.04
C ILE A 165 -15.79 4.61 -8.50
N ASP A 166 -16.52 3.98 -9.42
CA ASP A 166 -16.38 4.25 -10.84
C ASP A 166 -16.90 5.65 -11.17
N TYR A 167 -16.21 6.37 -12.05
CA TYR A 167 -16.58 7.71 -12.50
C TYR A 167 -16.52 7.84 -14.02
N LYS A 168 -17.22 8.85 -14.55
CA LYS A 168 -17.08 9.25 -15.95
C LYS A 168 -15.88 10.19 -16.08
N GLU A 169 -15.07 9.98 -17.13
CA GLU A 169 -13.95 10.86 -17.41
C GLU A 169 -14.39 12.29 -17.71
N THR A 170 -13.57 13.24 -17.27
CA THR A 170 -13.73 14.68 -17.48
C THR A 170 -12.41 15.27 -17.97
N HIS A 171 -12.43 16.52 -18.46
CA HIS A 171 -11.18 17.23 -18.80
C HIS A 171 -10.22 17.33 -17.60
N PHE A 172 -10.76 17.50 -16.39
CA PHE A 172 -9.99 17.52 -15.15
C PHE A 172 -9.28 16.18 -14.90
N THR A 173 -10.02 15.07 -14.90
CA THR A 173 -9.44 13.74 -14.63
C THR A 173 -8.43 13.33 -15.71
N TYR A 174 -8.70 13.67 -16.97
CA TYR A 174 -7.77 13.44 -18.08
C TYR A 174 -6.46 14.22 -17.91
N ARG A 175 -6.54 15.52 -17.61
CA ARG A 175 -5.36 16.36 -17.38
C ARG A 175 -4.55 15.86 -16.18
N LEU A 176 -5.22 15.55 -15.07
CA LEU A 176 -4.55 15.04 -13.88
C LEU A 176 -3.86 13.69 -14.15
N ARG A 177 -4.51 12.79 -14.89
CA ARG A 177 -3.91 11.53 -15.32
C ARG A 177 -2.65 11.76 -16.15
N LYS A 178 -2.69 12.67 -17.13
CA LYS A 178 -1.53 13.00 -17.97
C LYS A 178 -0.34 13.51 -17.13
N ILE A 179 -0.61 14.36 -16.14
CA ILE A 179 0.41 14.86 -15.21
C ILE A 179 1.00 13.69 -14.40
N LEU A 180 0.15 12.86 -13.78
CA LEU A 180 0.59 11.73 -12.97
C LEU A 180 1.34 10.68 -13.79
N THR A 181 0.97 10.45 -15.05
CA THR A 181 1.73 9.58 -15.95
C THR A 181 3.16 10.08 -16.09
N ARG A 182 3.34 11.37 -16.41
CA ARG A 182 4.68 11.96 -16.58
C ARG A 182 5.49 11.93 -15.29
N VAL A 183 4.88 12.27 -14.16
CA VAL A 183 5.55 12.19 -12.84
C VAL A 183 5.99 10.76 -12.53
N ASN A 184 5.12 9.78 -12.80
CA ASN A 184 5.44 8.38 -12.57
C ASN A 184 6.48 7.82 -13.55
N GLU A 185 6.60 8.36 -14.76
CA GLU A 185 7.71 8.04 -15.67
C GLU A 185 9.05 8.46 -15.07
N VAL A 186 9.12 9.68 -14.50
CA VAL A 186 10.32 10.16 -13.79
C VAL A 186 10.61 9.29 -12.56
N ASN A 187 9.60 8.97 -11.74
CA ASN A 187 9.81 8.13 -10.57
C ASN A 187 10.29 6.71 -10.95
N ARG A 188 9.83 6.16 -12.09
CA ARG A 188 10.26 4.85 -12.59
C ARG A 188 11.69 4.86 -13.15
N SER A 189 12.17 5.99 -13.67
CA SER A 189 13.55 6.10 -14.14
C SER A 189 14.57 6.18 -13.00
N ALA A 190 14.12 6.43 -11.76
CA ALA A 190 14.96 6.40 -10.57
C ALA A 190 14.97 5.03 -9.89
N ILE A 191 16.11 4.70 -9.27
CA ILE A 191 16.27 3.55 -8.36
C ILE A 191 16.12 4.08 -6.94
N ILE A 192 14.91 4.02 -6.40
CA ILE A 192 14.60 4.49 -5.04
C ILE A 192 14.64 3.27 -4.11
N ARG A 193 15.50 3.29 -3.10
CA ARG A 193 15.73 2.15 -2.20
C ARG A 193 15.66 2.54 -0.72
N TYR A 194 15.24 1.59 0.09
CA TYR A 194 15.48 1.53 1.54
C TYR A 194 16.26 0.24 1.79
N GLN A 195 17.53 0.36 2.20
CA GLN A 195 18.46 -0.77 2.31
C GLN A 195 18.52 -1.54 0.97
N GLU A 196 18.35 -2.87 0.98
CA GLU A 196 18.30 -3.72 -0.21
C GLU A 196 16.98 -3.60 -1.00
N TRP A 197 15.95 -2.98 -0.44
CA TRP A 197 14.60 -3.00 -1.00
C TRP A 197 14.32 -1.83 -1.94
N ARG A 198 13.90 -2.13 -3.17
CA ARG A 198 13.35 -1.12 -4.09
C ARG A 198 11.95 -0.70 -3.63
N LEU A 199 11.75 0.62 -3.52
CA LEU A 199 10.49 1.21 -3.04
C LEU A 199 9.50 1.47 -4.17
N LYS A 200 8.21 1.35 -3.85
CA LYS A 200 7.11 1.67 -4.77
C LYS A 200 6.82 3.15 -4.72
N ALA A 201 7.28 3.87 -5.74
CA ALA A 201 7.22 5.34 -5.79
C ALA A 201 6.16 5.89 -6.75
N ASN A 202 5.32 5.05 -7.36
CA ASN A 202 4.24 5.54 -8.19
C ASN A 202 3.20 6.30 -7.35
N LEU A 203 2.90 7.51 -7.79
CA LEU A 203 1.91 8.38 -7.21
C LEU A 203 0.56 8.19 -7.90
N ILE A 204 -0.48 8.14 -7.08
CA ILE A 204 -1.87 8.23 -7.51
C ILE A 204 -2.54 9.40 -6.78
N ALA A 205 -3.53 10.03 -7.41
CA ALA A 205 -4.38 11.00 -6.73
C ALA A 205 -5.64 10.30 -6.18
N VAL A 206 -5.93 10.53 -4.90
CA VAL A 206 -7.12 9.99 -4.24
C VAL A 206 -8.08 11.13 -3.91
N PHE A 207 -9.35 10.95 -4.26
CA PHE A 207 -10.45 11.85 -3.94
C PHE A 207 -11.52 11.12 -3.12
N LYS A 208 -12.32 11.86 -2.36
CA LYS A 208 -13.41 11.29 -1.55
C LYS A 208 -14.76 11.89 -1.91
N GLY A 209 -15.71 11.08 -2.35
CA GLY A 209 -17.07 11.45 -2.73
C GLY A 209 -17.16 12.27 -4.03
N ARG A 210 -16.34 13.33 -4.15
CA ARG A 210 -16.25 14.23 -5.31
C ARG A 210 -14.81 14.70 -5.54
N PHE A 211 -14.51 15.14 -6.76
CA PHE A 211 -13.16 15.58 -7.17
C PHE A 211 -12.66 16.89 -6.54
N THR A 212 -13.51 17.58 -5.78
CA THR A 212 -13.12 18.77 -5.01
C THR A 212 -12.75 18.47 -3.56
N LEU A 213 -12.80 17.19 -3.14
CA LEU A 213 -12.54 16.79 -1.77
C LEU A 213 -11.35 15.82 -1.68
N TYR A 214 -10.48 16.07 -0.70
CA TYR A 214 -9.26 15.32 -0.40
C TYR A 214 -8.09 15.59 -1.36
N GLY A 215 -8.07 14.98 -2.56
CA GLY A 215 -7.10 15.27 -3.62
C GLY A 215 -5.62 14.97 -3.31
N ARG A 216 -5.30 14.25 -2.23
CA ARG A 216 -3.91 13.95 -1.85
C ARG A 216 -3.27 12.93 -2.77
N LEU A 217 -1.95 13.04 -2.93
CA LEU A 217 -1.14 12.06 -3.62
C LEU A 217 -0.73 10.92 -2.68
N HIS A 218 -0.83 9.70 -3.18
CA HIS A 218 -0.52 8.48 -2.45
C HIS A 218 0.39 7.56 -3.23
N THR A 219 1.33 6.96 -2.53
CA THR A 219 2.07 5.76 -2.88
C THR A 219 1.35 4.55 -2.28
N LYS A 220 1.45 3.40 -2.96
CA LYS A 220 0.68 2.20 -2.61
C LYS A 220 1.46 0.92 -2.82
N GLY A 221 0.91 -0.15 -2.26
CA GLY A 221 1.47 -1.49 -2.30
C GLY A 221 2.40 -1.73 -1.11
N TYR A 222 2.88 -2.97 -0.98
CA TYR A 222 3.89 -3.33 0.00
C TYR A 222 5.18 -2.50 -0.22
N ARG A 223 5.77 -1.95 0.86
CA ARG A 223 6.95 -1.04 0.82
C ARG A 223 6.74 0.28 0.07
N HIS A 224 5.57 0.89 0.24
CA HIS A 224 5.35 2.28 -0.16
C HIS A 224 5.98 3.24 0.86
N TYR A 225 6.65 4.30 0.39
CA TYR A 225 7.51 5.11 1.27
C TYR A 225 6.77 6.12 2.15
N GLN A 226 5.54 6.51 1.81
CA GLN A 226 4.78 7.46 2.64
C GLN A 226 4.29 6.87 3.97
N GLY A 227 4.33 5.55 4.12
CA GLY A 227 3.99 4.87 5.38
C GLY A 227 5.19 4.64 6.30
N MET A 228 6.40 4.95 5.83
CA MET A 228 7.64 4.75 6.58
C MET A 228 7.79 5.78 7.70
N ASN A 229 8.37 5.34 8.81
CA ASN A 229 8.69 6.21 9.92
C ASN A 229 9.89 7.13 9.60
N PRO A 230 10.16 8.17 10.41
CA PRO A 230 11.24 9.11 10.12
C PRO A 230 12.62 8.47 9.96
N TYR A 231 12.97 7.47 10.78
CA TYR A 231 14.27 6.79 10.72
C TYR A 231 14.40 5.95 9.44
N GLU A 232 13.34 5.24 9.04
CA GLU A 232 13.31 4.51 7.78
C GLU A 232 13.45 5.44 6.57
N ARG A 233 12.85 6.63 6.63
CA ARG A 233 12.93 7.62 5.54
C ARG A 233 14.31 8.23 5.40
N ASP A 234 15.07 8.37 6.50
CA ASP A 234 16.44 8.90 6.50
C ASP A 234 17.44 7.95 5.79
N GLU A 235 17.15 6.65 5.78
CA GLU A 235 17.95 5.63 5.08
C GLU A 235 17.60 5.49 3.58
N ILE A 236 16.62 6.25 3.09
CA ILE A 236 16.24 6.17 1.67
C ILE A 236 17.36 6.72 0.79
N THR A 237 17.64 6.02 -0.30
CA THR A 237 18.55 6.49 -1.35
C THR A 237 17.82 6.60 -2.68
N ILE A 238 18.27 7.55 -3.50
CA ILE A 238 17.85 7.70 -4.90
C ILE A 238 19.10 7.53 -5.75
N ASN A 239 19.10 6.49 -6.60
CA ASN A 239 20.26 6.11 -7.42
C ASN A 239 21.53 5.87 -6.60
N GLY A 240 21.40 5.40 -5.36
CA GLY A 240 22.52 5.15 -4.44
C GLY A 240 22.94 6.36 -3.61
N GLU A 241 22.43 7.56 -3.92
CA GLU A 241 22.75 8.79 -3.19
C GLU A 241 21.75 9.04 -2.05
N LYS A 242 22.23 9.61 -0.93
CA LYS A 242 21.39 9.99 0.21
C LYS A 242 20.41 11.11 -0.18
N VAL A 243 19.24 11.09 0.45
CA VAL A 243 18.19 12.10 0.21
C VAL A 243 18.21 13.20 1.27
N VAL A 244 17.59 14.33 0.95
CA VAL A 244 17.20 15.36 1.92
C VAL A 244 15.68 15.53 1.86
N GLU A 245 15.03 15.66 3.02
CA GLU A 245 13.59 15.90 3.11
C GLU A 245 13.33 17.41 3.25
N LEU A 246 12.68 17.99 2.25
CA LEU A 246 12.20 19.37 2.29
C LEU A 246 10.73 19.35 2.72
N ASP A 247 10.41 19.97 3.86
CA ASP A 247 9.04 20.02 4.40
C ASP A 247 8.62 21.46 4.71
N TYR A 248 7.30 21.69 4.66
CA TYR A 248 6.69 22.96 5.02
C TYR A 248 6.44 23.02 6.52
N SER A 249 7.17 23.90 7.20
CA SER A 249 6.97 24.17 8.63
C SER A 249 5.55 24.70 8.89
N GLY A 250 4.79 24.01 9.74
CA GLY A 250 3.46 24.46 10.16
C GLY A 250 2.45 24.59 9.01
N LEU A 251 2.50 23.71 7.99
CA LEU A 251 1.68 23.84 6.77
C LEU A 251 0.19 24.14 7.04
N HIS A 252 -0.49 23.34 7.88
CA HIS A 252 -1.93 23.52 8.14
C HIS A 252 -2.27 24.89 8.75
N PRO A 253 -1.66 25.33 9.87
CA PRO A 253 -1.94 26.67 10.41
C PRO A 253 -1.53 27.80 9.47
N MET A 254 -0.41 27.65 8.74
CA MET A 254 -0.01 28.65 7.75
C MET A 254 -1.03 28.81 6.62
N LEU A 255 -1.63 27.71 6.14
CA LEU A 255 -2.72 27.76 5.16
C LEU A 255 -3.98 28.45 5.71
N LEU A 256 -4.27 28.30 7.00
CA LEU A 256 -5.39 29.00 7.65
C LEU A 256 -5.14 30.50 7.72
N TYR A 257 -3.94 30.93 8.11
CA TYR A 257 -3.56 32.35 8.06
C TYR A 257 -3.65 32.91 6.64
N ALA A 258 -3.12 32.18 5.65
CA ALA A 258 -3.17 32.59 4.26
C ALA A 258 -4.62 32.70 3.72
N ALA A 259 -5.54 31.84 4.19
CA ALA A 259 -6.96 31.91 3.83
C ALA A 259 -7.63 33.20 4.35
N GLU A 260 -7.15 33.75 5.47
CA GLU A 260 -7.55 35.05 6.02
C GLU A 260 -6.76 36.22 5.42
N GLY A 261 -5.90 35.97 4.42
CA GLY A 261 -5.05 36.98 3.79
C GLY A 261 -3.84 37.41 4.63
N ILE A 262 -3.47 36.63 5.64
CA ILE A 262 -2.38 36.91 6.57
C ILE A 262 -1.14 36.12 6.16
N GLN A 263 -0.04 36.81 5.86
CA GLN A 263 1.28 36.20 5.68
C GLN A 263 1.95 36.07 7.06
N TYR A 264 1.77 34.92 7.71
CA TYR A 264 2.38 34.63 9.00
C TYR A 264 3.80 34.07 8.81
N ASN A 265 4.80 34.67 9.47
CA ASN A 265 6.22 34.33 9.26
C ASN A 265 6.88 33.66 10.47
N ASP A 266 6.22 33.65 11.63
CA ASP A 266 6.74 33.05 12.85
C ASP A 266 6.27 31.60 13.01
N ASP A 267 6.75 30.91 14.05
CA ASP A 267 6.23 29.59 14.39
C ASP A 267 4.82 29.69 15.03
N PRO A 268 3.79 29.10 14.40
CA PRO A 268 2.40 29.33 14.79
C PRO A 268 2.02 28.64 16.09
N TYR A 269 2.83 27.69 16.57
CA TYR A 269 2.58 27.02 17.84
C TYR A 269 3.23 27.79 19.00
N SER A 270 4.46 28.26 18.82
CA SER A 270 5.18 29.10 19.80
C SER A 270 4.50 30.46 20.04
N ALA A 271 3.66 30.90 19.10
CA ALA A 271 2.82 32.08 19.26
C ALA A 271 1.67 31.89 20.27
N ILE A 272 1.22 30.65 20.48
CA ILE A 272 0.15 30.31 21.41
C ILE A 272 0.75 29.97 22.78
N GLU A 273 1.74 29.09 22.79
CA GLU A 273 2.44 28.67 24.00
C GLU A 273 3.94 28.55 23.71
N LYS A 274 4.77 29.22 24.53
CA LYS A 274 6.21 29.24 24.36
C LYS A 274 6.87 27.98 24.89
N ASP A 275 6.26 27.28 25.83
CA ASP A 275 6.76 26.00 26.32
C ASP A 275 6.78 24.96 25.16
N PRO A 276 7.97 24.47 24.76
CA PRO A 276 8.08 23.45 23.71
C PRO A 276 7.30 22.17 24.01
N ALA A 277 7.08 21.83 25.28
CA ALA A 277 6.34 20.65 25.68
C ALA A 277 4.86 20.71 25.25
N ALA A 278 4.28 21.92 25.15
CA ALA A 278 2.90 22.11 24.70
C ALA A 278 2.72 21.90 23.18
N ARG A 279 3.81 22.02 22.39
CA ARG A 279 3.79 21.96 20.92
C ARG A 279 3.12 20.70 20.39
N PHE A 280 3.39 19.55 20.99
CA PHE A 280 2.85 18.28 20.53
C PHE A 280 1.34 18.19 20.76
N PHE A 281 0.85 18.70 21.89
CA PHE A 281 -0.58 18.84 22.16
C PHE A 281 -1.25 19.79 21.17
N LEU A 282 -0.69 20.99 20.97
CA LEU A 282 -1.24 21.99 20.05
C LEU A 282 -1.31 21.47 18.61
N LYS A 283 -0.29 20.74 18.15
CA LYS A 283 -0.30 20.06 16.84
C LYS A 283 -1.45 19.08 16.70
N ARG A 284 -1.70 18.25 17.73
CA ARG A 284 -2.80 17.28 17.74
C ARG A 284 -4.15 17.97 17.78
N ALA A 285 -4.32 18.96 18.67
CA ALA A 285 -5.56 19.72 18.81
C ALA A 285 -5.96 20.38 17.48
N LEU A 286 -5.02 21.08 16.83
CA LEU A 286 -5.25 21.71 15.53
C LEU A 286 -5.63 20.67 14.46
N LEU A 287 -4.95 19.53 14.41
CA LEU A 287 -5.27 18.47 13.45
C LEU A 287 -6.71 17.95 13.65
N TYR A 288 -7.16 17.77 14.89
CA TYR A 288 -8.54 17.36 15.15
C TYR A 288 -9.55 18.44 14.76
N MET A 289 -9.29 19.70 15.12
CA MET A 289 -10.15 20.83 14.76
C MET A 289 -10.32 21.00 13.26
N VAL A 290 -9.26 20.80 12.48
CA VAL A 290 -9.29 20.92 11.01
C VAL A 290 -10.06 19.77 10.35
N ASN A 291 -10.09 18.58 10.98
CA ASN A 291 -10.65 17.36 10.37
C ASN A 291 -11.99 16.92 10.94
N ALA A 292 -12.51 17.56 12.00
CA ALA A 292 -13.72 17.14 12.67
C ALA A 292 -14.51 18.33 13.22
N ASP A 293 -15.80 18.10 13.47
CA ASP A 293 -16.61 19.05 14.25
C ASP A 293 -16.07 19.19 15.69
N PHE A 294 -16.40 20.32 16.32
CA PHE A 294 -15.91 20.68 17.65
C PHE A 294 -16.09 19.56 18.69
N ASN A 295 -17.27 18.93 18.74
CA ASN A 295 -17.56 17.89 19.73
C ASN A 295 -16.70 16.64 19.53
N LYS A 296 -16.50 16.21 18.28
CA LYS A 296 -15.60 15.10 17.96
C LYS A 296 -14.15 15.44 18.23
N ALA A 297 -13.73 16.65 17.87
CA ALA A 297 -12.37 17.13 18.12
C ALA A 297 -12.07 17.15 19.62
N GLN A 298 -12.96 17.75 20.43
CA GLN A 298 -12.83 17.80 21.89
C GLN A 298 -12.76 16.39 22.51
N LYS A 299 -13.65 15.48 22.11
CA LYS A 299 -13.60 14.09 22.58
C LYS A 299 -12.28 13.38 22.22
N ALA A 300 -11.79 13.57 21.00
CA ALA A 300 -10.54 12.97 20.55
C ALA A 300 -9.33 13.54 21.30
N ILE A 301 -9.31 14.85 21.55
CA ILE A 301 -8.27 15.52 22.33
C ILE A 301 -8.27 15.02 23.79
N ASN A 302 -9.44 14.97 24.43
CA ASN A 302 -9.57 14.46 25.79
C ASN A 302 -9.14 13.00 25.90
N PHE A 303 -9.58 12.16 24.96
CA PHE A 303 -9.17 10.76 24.91
C PHE A 303 -7.65 10.63 24.78
N TRP A 304 -7.05 11.45 23.90
CA TRP A 304 -5.61 11.45 23.71
C TRP A 304 -4.84 11.90 24.95
N LEU A 305 -5.34 12.90 25.69
CA LEU A 305 -4.74 13.36 26.95
C LEU A 305 -4.77 12.26 28.03
N LEU A 306 -5.89 11.57 28.17
CA LEU A 306 -6.10 10.58 29.25
C LEU A 306 -5.32 9.28 29.05
N ASN A 307 -4.98 8.92 27.81
CA ASN A 307 -4.35 7.62 27.47
C ASN A 307 -2.84 7.70 27.22
N ARG A 308 -2.15 8.71 27.78
CA ARG A 308 -0.69 8.84 27.70
C ARG A 308 0.05 7.84 28.60
N THR A 309 1.29 7.52 28.25
CA THR A 309 2.24 6.87 29.16
C THR A 309 2.60 7.83 30.31
N ASP A 310 3.01 7.32 31.47
CA ASP A 310 3.26 8.18 32.64
C ASP A 310 4.37 9.23 32.39
N GLU A 311 5.38 8.90 31.59
CA GLU A 311 6.44 9.82 31.14
C GLU A 311 5.91 10.96 30.23
N GLU A 312 4.86 10.71 29.44
CA GLU A 312 4.20 11.74 28.62
C GLU A 312 3.20 12.59 29.42
N LYS A 313 2.69 12.08 30.55
CA LYS A 313 1.83 12.83 31.48
C LYS A 313 2.66 13.79 32.32
N ASP A 314 3.82 13.36 32.81
CA ASP A 314 4.70 14.18 33.64
C ASP A 314 5.24 15.41 32.89
N ASN A 315 5.58 15.25 31.60
CA ASN A 315 6.00 16.37 30.74
C ASN A 315 4.88 17.38 30.43
N LEU A 316 3.60 17.02 30.54
CA LEU A 316 2.47 17.93 30.37
C LEU A 316 2.01 18.56 31.69
N ALA A 317 2.08 17.82 32.79
CA ALA A 317 1.76 18.33 34.13
C ALA A 317 2.74 19.43 34.59
N ALA A 318 3.93 19.46 34.01
CA ALA A 318 4.91 20.54 34.21
C ALA A 318 4.54 21.87 33.52
N ILE A 319 3.52 21.89 32.65
CA ILE A 319 3.13 23.07 31.85
C ILE A 319 2.08 23.94 32.58
N GLY A 320 1.59 23.52 33.75
CA GLY A 320 0.67 24.30 34.59
C GLY A 320 -0.78 23.85 34.51
#